data_AF-A0A7Y3TAT9-F1
#
_entry.id   AF-A0A7Y3TAT9-F1
#
_cell.length_a   1.000
_cell.length_b   1.000
_cell.length_c   1.000
_cell.angle_alpha   90.00
_cell.angle_beta   90.00
_cell.angle_gamma   90.00
#
_symmetry.space_group_name_H-M   'P 1'
#
loop_
_entity.id
_entity.type
_entity.pdbx_description
1 polymer ?
#
loop_
_entity_poly.entity_id
_entity_poly.type
_entity_poly.pdbx_seq_one_letter_code
_entity_poly.pdbx_strand_id
1 'polypeptide(L)'
;MTELDDDRDEFGPDASAEDAGDPAAAFDALRETVESLAGDLTREMTTIRKGVEAAFEEFDRQGPAQDYKPELAQIVQQLAHVGERLQGVEQSPILRQGAQHYAAALERSGEGLVRTAVQQLERQASDLERISNVLASHNRQAFHRKDQDFRMWMAGLVGLFVGIFMILLLPRFLPFSVDSRVASLVMGNDRINAAYAMINSVDPVGVKKLQWGGQFYEAGGGEVSACLEKARQTGKDQKCTITVPVPAQ
;
A
#
# COMPACT_ATOMS: atom_id res chain seq x y z
N MET A 1 8.24 40.00 -1.61
CA MET A 1 8.84 41.13 -2.34
C MET A 1 10.29 40.75 -2.50
N THR A 2 10.83 40.41 -3.66
CA THR A 2 10.44 40.57 -5.08
C THR A 2 11.50 39.74 -5.83
N GLU A 3 11.10 38.88 -6.76
CA GLU A 3 11.27 39.06 -8.23
C GLU A 3 12.74 39.22 -8.63
N LEU A 4 13.36 38.35 -9.43
CA LEU A 4 13.12 37.80 -10.79
C LEU A 4 14.28 38.30 -11.68
N ASP A 5 14.60 37.51 -12.71
CA ASP A 5 15.56 37.69 -13.84
C ASP A 5 16.54 36.50 -13.82
N ASP A 6 16.38 35.40 -14.56
CA ASP A 6 15.90 35.16 -15.95
C ASP A 6 16.62 35.99 -17.01
N ASP A 7 17.67 35.42 -17.62
CA ASP A 7 17.68 35.15 -19.06
C ASP A 7 18.96 34.38 -19.51
N ARG A 8 18.71 33.18 -20.04
CA ARG A 8 19.18 32.58 -21.32
C ARG A 8 20.68 32.40 -21.65
N ASP A 9 21.03 31.15 -21.98
CA ASP A 9 21.24 30.64 -23.37
C ASP A 9 21.43 29.11 -23.30
N GLU A 10 20.46 28.30 -23.76
CA GLU A 10 20.47 27.63 -25.08
C GLU A 10 21.67 26.72 -25.31
N PHE A 11 21.50 25.38 -25.17
CA PHE A 11 22.04 24.34 -26.07
C PHE A 11 21.40 22.99 -25.72
N GLY A 12 20.64 22.42 -26.67
CA GLY A 12 20.28 20.99 -26.65
C GLY A 12 21.52 20.09 -26.80
N PRO A 13 21.37 18.75 -26.62
CA PRO A 13 20.60 18.00 -27.59
C PRO A 13 19.68 16.92 -27.01
N ASP A 14 18.57 16.70 -27.72
CA ASP A 14 17.91 15.40 -27.80
C ASP A 14 18.93 14.32 -28.20
N ALA A 15 19.10 13.30 -27.35
CA ALA A 15 19.78 12.06 -27.72
C ALA A 15 19.05 10.88 -27.06
N SER A 16 18.03 10.41 -27.77
CA SER A 16 17.77 9.00 -28.07
C SER A 16 18.13 7.95 -27.00
N ALA A 17 17.10 7.28 -26.50
CA ALA A 17 17.19 5.93 -25.93
C ALA A 17 17.57 4.91 -27.02
N GLU A 18 18.81 5.00 -27.50
CA GLU A 18 19.52 4.02 -28.33
C GLU A 18 21.01 4.14 -28.00
N ASP A 19 21.43 3.70 -26.81
CA ASP A 19 22.84 3.40 -26.56
C ASP A 19 22.94 1.99 -25.99
N ALA A 20 22.96 1.02 -26.90
CA ALA A 20 23.49 -0.29 -26.61
C ALA A 20 24.99 -0.09 -26.32
N GLY A 21 25.28 0.17 -25.04
CA GLY A 21 26.56 0.68 -24.56
C GLY A 21 27.77 -0.04 -25.15
N ASP A 22 28.73 0.76 -25.57
CA ASP A 22 30.00 0.30 -26.12
C ASP A 22 30.66 -0.73 -25.17
N PRO A 23 30.86 -1.99 -25.62
CA PRO A 23 31.53 -3.00 -24.79
C PRO A 23 32.93 -2.56 -24.34
N ALA A 24 33.63 -1.71 -25.11
CA ALA A 24 34.93 -1.20 -24.71
C ALA A 24 34.86 -0.33 -23.44
N ALA A 25 33.83 0.51 -23.30
CA ALA A 25 33.61 1.32 -22.11
C ALA A 25 33.33 0.47 -20.86
N ALA A 26 32.62 -0.66 -21.02
CA ALA A 26 32.39 -1.61 -19.93
C ALA A 26 33.67 -2.35 -19.49
N PHE A 27 34.54 -2.70 -20.45
CA PHE A 27 35.85 -3.30 -20.15
C PHE A 27 36.79 -2.32 -19.46
N ASP A 28 36.78 -1.04 -19.83
CA ASP A 28 37.59 -0.01 -19.17
C ASP A 28 37.12 0.23 -17.72
N ALA A 29 35.82 0.28 -17.48
CA ALA A 29 35.26 0.37 -16.12
C ALA A 29 35.61 -0.87 -15.27
N LEU A 30 35.61 -2.07 -15.87
CA LEU A 30 36.05 -3.30 -15.20
C LEU A 30 37.56 -3.26 -14.88
N ARG A 31 38.38 -2.73 -15.79
CA ARG A 31 39.83 -2.59 -15.56
C ARG A 31 40.11 -1.66 -14.38
N GLU A 32 39.46 -0.50 -14.33
CA GLU A 32 39.62 0.47 -13.26
C GLU A 32 39.24 -0.11 -11.88
N THR A 33 38.13 -0.86 -11.82
CA THR A 33 37.69 -1.52 -10.58
C THR A 33 38.65 -2.62 -10.12
N VAL A 34 39.21 -3.41 -11.05
CA VAL A 34 40.22 -4.43 -10.73
C VAL A 34 41.52 -3.78 -10.24
N GLU A 35 41.95 -2.67 -10.86
CA GLU A 35 43.15 -1.92 -10.42
C GLU A 35 42.97 -1.33 -9.03
N SER A 36 41.79 -0.78 -8.73
CA SER A 36 41.44 -0.30 -7.39
C SER A 36 41.49 -1.45 -6.36
N LEU A 37 40.86 -2.59 -6.67
CA LEU A 37 40.82 -3.75 -5.78
C LEU A 37 42.21 -4.32 -5.49
N ALA A 38 43.07 -4.38 -6.51
CA ALA A 38 44.46 -4.83 -6.35
C ALA A 38 45.26 -3.87 -5.42
N GLY A 39 45.02 -2.57 -5.54
CA GLY A 39 45.59 -1.56 -4.65
C GLY A 39 45.12 -1.69 -3.21
N ASP A 40 43.83 -1.93 -2.99
CA ASP A 40 43.24 -2.14 -1.66
C ASP A 40 43.77 -3.43 -1.00
N LEU A 41 43.80 -4.55 -1.73
CA LEU A 41 44.30 -5.83 -1.23
C LEU A 41 45.77 -5.75 -0.79
N THR A 42 46.58 -5.01 -1.55
CA THR A 42 47.99 -4.79 -1.20
C THR A 42 48.12 -4.01 0.11
N ARG A 43 47.28 -2.99 0.33
CA ARG A 43 47.25 -2.23 1.59
C ARG A 43 46.83 -3.13 2.76
N GLU A 44 45.82 -3.98 2.60
CA GLU A 44 45.39 -4.90 3.66
C GLU A 44 46.48 -5.94 4.00
N MET A 45 47.12 -6.56 3.00
CA MET A 45 48.22 -7.50 3.22
C MET A 45 49.38 -6.89 4.01
N THR A 46 49.74 -5.64 3.72
CA THR A 46 50.78 -4.94 4.50
C THR A 46 50.35 -4.66 5.95
N THR A 47 49.06 -4.45 6.18
CA THR A 47 48.50 -4.21 7.52
C THR A 47 48.50 -5.51 8.33
N ILE A 48 48.10 -6.62 7.73
CA ILE A 48 48.14 -7.95 8.36
C ILE A 48 49.57 -8.31 8.74
N ARG A 49 50.54 -8.13 7.82
CA ARG A 49 51.96 -8.42 8.10
C ARG A 49 52.47 -7.64 9.31
N LYS A 50 52.19 -6.33 9.38
CA LYS A 50 52.59 -5.50 10.52
C LYS A 50 51.90 -5.93 11.82
N GLY A 51 50.63 -6.30 11.76
CA GLY A 51 49.89 -6.81 12.91
C GLY A 51 50.46 -8.14 13.44
N VAL A 52 50.88 -9.03 12.55
CA VAL A 52 51.53 -10.29 12.90
C VAL A 52 52.91 -10.06 13.50
N GLU A 53 53.74 -9.19 12.90
CA GLU A 53 55.06 -8.83 13.44
C GLU A 53 54.94 -8.26 14.86
N ALA A 54 53.98 -7.37 15.11
CA ALA A 54 53.71 -6.83 16.45
C ALA A 54 53.23 -7.89 17.46
N ALA A 55 52.41 -8.85 17.01
CA ALA A 55 51.94 -9.94 17.88
C ALA A 55 53.08 -10.89 18.29
N PHE A 56 54.01 -11.18 17.37
CA PHE A 56 55.20 -11.98 17.69
C PHE A 56 56.17 -11.26 18.61
N GLU A 57 56.35 -9.94 18.45
CA GLU A 57 57.17 -9.14 19.37
C GLU A 57 56.61 -9.17 20.81
N GLU A 58 55.29 -9.13 20.98
CA GLU A 58 54.64 -9.27 22.28
C GLU A 58 54.76 -10.69 22.85
N PHE A 59 54.71 -11.71 21.99
CA PHE A 59 54.91 -13.10 22.40
C PHE A 59 56.35 -13.35 22.87
N ASP A 60 57.36 -12.83 22.17
CA ASP A 60 58.76 -12.93 22.60
C ASP A 60 59.01 -12.19 23.92
N ARG A 61 58.26 -11.12 24.19
CA ARG A 61 58.30 -10.37 25.47
C ARG A 61 57.80 -11.21 26.66
N GLN A 62 56.97 -12.23 26.45
CA GLN A 62 56.45 -13.10 27.51
C GLN A 62 57.47 -14.14 28.03
N GLY A 63 58.65 -14.26 27.39
CA GLY A 63 59.78 -15.05 27.88
C GLY A 63 59.61 -16.58 27.75
N PRO A 64 60.69 -17.36 27.88
CA PRO A 64 60.67 -18.80 27.64
C PRO A 64 59.85 -19.57 28.70
N ALA A 65 59.28 -20.71 28.28
CA ALA A 65 58.40 -21.57 29.06
C ALA A 65 58.97 -21.91 30.46
N GLN A 66 58.21 -21.58 31.50
CA GLN A 66 58.56 -21.93 32.88
C GLN A 66 58.68 -23.46 33.04
N ASP A 67 59.65 -23.93 33.82
CA ASP A 67 59.79 -25.35 34.10
C ASP A 67 58.72 -25.79 35.13
N TYR A 68 57.63 -26.36 34.63
CA TYR A 68 56.50 -26.83 35.42
C TYR A 68 56.73 -28.17 36.13
N LYS A 69 57.89 -28.82 35.97
CA LYS A 69 58.22 -30.11 36.61
C LYS A 69 58.01 -30.15 38.14
N PRO A 70 58.44 -29.15 38.93
CA PRO A 70 58.23 -29.19 40.38
C PRO A 70 56.74 -29.07 40.74
N GLU A 71 55.97 -28.25 40.02
CA GLU A 71 54.52 -28.12 40.23
C GLU A 71 53.79 -29.41 39.82
N LEU A 72 54.20 -30.05 38.73
CA LEU A 72 53.63 -31.32 38.29
C LEU A 72 53.90 -32.43 39.31
N ALA A 73 55.10 -32.48 39.90
CA ALA A 73 55.44 -33.43 40.95
C ALA A 73 54.58 -33.20 42.21
N GLN A 74 54.33 -31.95 42.57
CA GLN A 74 53.47 -31.59 43.70
C GLN A 74 52.01 -32.01 43.45
N ILE A 75 51.51 -31.83 42.22
CA ILE A 75 50.16 -32.26 41.83
C ILE A 75 50.03 -33.78 41.89
N VAL A 76 51.01 -34.54 41.38
CA VAL A 76 50.99 -36.01 41.44
C VAL A 76 50.97 -36.51 42.89
N GLN A 77 51.72 -35.86 43.77
CA GLN A 77 51.75 -36.23 45.19
C GLN A 77 50.42 -35.93 45.90
N GLN A 78 49.78 -34.81 45.56
CA GLN A 78 48.44 -34.50 46.04
C GLN A 78 47.39 -35.49 45.50
N LEU A 79 47.48 -35.89 44.23
CA LEU A 79 46.60 -36.90 43.64
C LEU A 79 46.74 -38.26 44.36
N ALA A 80 47.96 -38.66 44.72
CA ALA A 80 48.18 -39.89 45.47
C ALA A 80 47.48 -39.85 46.85
N HIS A 81 47.55 -38.71 47.55
CA HIS A 81 46.87 -38.54 48.83
C HIS A 81 45.33 -38.57 48.69
N VAL A 82 44.80 -37.99 47.60
CA VAL A 82 43.36 -38.04 47.28
C VAL A 82 42.93 -39.47 46.94
N GLY A 83 43.75 -40.24 46.22
CA GLY A 83 43.50 -41.65 45.89
C GLY A 83 43.38 -42.53 47.14
N GLU A 84 44.28 -42.34 48.12
CA GLU A 84 44.23 -43.06 49.40
C GLU A 84 42.97 -42.72 50.20
N ARG A 85 42.57 -41.45 50.22
CA ARG A 85 41.31 -41.00 50.85
C ARG A 85 40.08 -41.56 50.14
N LEU A 86 40.07 -41.60 48.82
CA LEU A 86 38.97 -42.18 48.02
C LEU A 86 38.83 -43.68 48.28
N GLN A 87 39.92 -44.42 48.39
CA GLN A 87 39.89 -45.84 48.73
C GLN A 87 39.31 -46.10 50.13
N GLY A 88 39.60 -45.21 51.10
CA GLY A 88 38.95 -45.23 52.42
C GLY A 88 37.46 -44.90 52.38
N VAL A 89 37.03 -44.02 51.47
CA VAL A 89 35.61 -43.67 51.27
C VAL A 89 34.85 -44.78 50.53
N GLU A 90 35.48 -45.47 49.58
CA GLU A 90 34.92 -46.62 48.85
C GLU A 90 34.55 -47.79 49.79
N GLN A 91 35.35 -47.99 50.84
CA GLN A 91 35.08 -49.00 51.88
C GLN A 91 33.99 -48.58 52.88
N SER A 92 33.51 -47.33 52.82
CA SER A 92 32.48 -46.85 53.74
C SER A 92 31.07 -47.29 53.31
N PRO A 93 30.22 -47.73 54.26
CA PRO A 93 28.85 -48.16 53.96
C PRO A 93 27.93 -47.04 53.45
N ILE A 94 28.37 -45.77 53.53
CA ILE A 94 27.65 -44.59 53.02
C ILE A 94 27.45 -44.65 51.51
N LEU A 95 28.38 -45.22 50.73
CA LEU A 95 28.21 -45.32 49.27
C LEU A 95 27.25 -46.44 48.86
N ARG A 96 27.17 -47.54 49.62
CA ARG A 96 26.22 -48.64 49.36
C ARG A 96 24.79 -48.27 49.71
N GLN A 97 24.58 -47.47 50.74
CA GLN A 97 23.25 -46.99 51.14
C GLN A 97 22.87 -45.66 50.47
N GLY A 98 23.85 -44.92 49.93
CA GLY A 98 23.65 -43.62 49.30
C GLY A 98 22.67 -43.67 48.14
N ALA A 99 22.76 -44.64 47.23
CA ALA A 99 21.87 -44.73 46.08
C ALA A 99 20.39 -44.87 46.48
N GLN A 100 20.08 -45.69 47.49
CA GLN A 100 18.71 -45.86 47.99
C GLN A 100 18.25 -44.64 48.81
N HIS A 101 19.17 -43.99 49.54
CA HIS A 101 18.88 -42.78 50.29
C HIS A 101 18.58 -41.58 49.37
N TYR A 102 19.37 -41.40 48.31
CA TYR A 102 19.11 -40.38 47.29
C TYR A 102 17.84 -40.69 46.51
N ALA A 103 17.56 -41.95 46.15
CA ALA A 103 16.30 -42.31 45.50
C ALA A 103 15.08 -41.98 46.38
N ALA A 104 15.09 -42.36 47.66
CA ALA A 104 13.99 -42.07 48.59
C ALA A 104 13.86 -40.58 48.94
N ALA A 105 14.96 -39.81 48.90
CA ALA A 105 14.93 -38.37 49.05
C ALA A 105 14.41 -37.68 47.77
N LEU A 106 14.78 -38.19 46.59
CA LEU A 106 14.32 -37.70 45.30
C LEU A 106 12.83 -37.95 45.11
N GLU A 107 12.31 -39.13 45.46
CA GLU A 107 10.88 -39.43 45.42
C GLU A 107 10.06 -38.49 46.32
N ARG A 108 10.48 -38.28 47.57
CA ARG A 108 9.78 -37.35 48.49
C ARG A 108 9.87 -35.89 48.06
N SER A 109 11.02 -35.46 47.54
CA SER A 109 11.21 -34.09 47.05
C SER A 109 10.47 -33.86 45.71
N GLY A 110 10.43 -34.87 44.86
CA GLY A 110 9.80 -34.86 43.54
C GLY A 110 8.28 -34.85 43.63
N GLU A 111 7.69 -35.62 44.55
CA GLU A 111 6.23 -35.66 44.71
C GLU A 111 5.67 -34.30 45.17
N GLY A 112 6.37 -33.59 46.07
CA GLY A 112 5.99 -32.26 46.51
C GLY A 112 6.13 -31.20 45.41
N LEU A 113 7.27 -31.18 44.71
CA LEU A 113 7.55 -30.22 43.64
C LEU A 113 6.64 -30.43 42.42
N VAL A 114 6.42 -31.69 42.01
CA VAL A 114 5.54 -32.02 40.89
C VAL A 114 4.10 -31.67 41.23
N ARG A 115 3.62 -31.98 42.44
CA ARG A 115 2.24 -31.66 42.82
C ARG A 115 1.99 -30.15 42.89
N THR A 116 2.95 -29.37 43.39
CA THR A 116 2.85 -27.91 43.40
C THR A 116 2.97 -27.32 42.00
N ALA A 117 3.87 -27.83 41.16
CA ALA A 117 4.02 -27.39 39.77
C ALA A 117 2.77 -27.70 38.94
N VAL A 118 2.19 -28.90 39.09
CA VAL A 118 0.94 -29.31 38.43
C VAL A 118 -0.21 -28.41 38.88
N GLN A 119 -0.35 -28.13 40.18
CA GLN A 119 -1.38 -27.22 40.68
C GLN A 119 -1.22 -25.77 40.19
N GLN A 120 0.02 -25.27 40.05
CA GLN A 120 0.28 -23.96 39.46
C GLN A 120 -0.01 -23.94 37.96
N LEU A 121 0.35 -25.00 37.24
CA LEU A 121 0.05 -25.17 35.81
C LEU A 121 -1.45 -25.22 35.56
N GLU A 122 -2.20 -25.95 36.38
CA GLU A 122 -3.66 -26.07 36.26
C GLU A 122 -4.37 -24.74 36.58
N ARG A 123 -3.87 -23.98 37.57
CA ARG A 123 -4.32 -22.60 37.83
C ARG A 123 -3.98 -21.64 36.69
N GLN A 124 -2.76 -21.70 36.15
CA GLN A 124 -2.37 -20.85 35.03
C GLN A 124 -3.11 -21.21 33.74
N ALA A 125 -3.34 -22.49 33.48
CA ALA A 125 -4.10 -22.95 32.32
C ALA A 125 -5.55 -22.49 32.43
N SER A 126 -6.19 -22.60 33.60
CA SER A 126 -7.57 -22.11 33.79
C SER A 126 -7.67 -20.58 33.69
N ASP A 127 -6.70 -19.83 34.21
CA ASP A 127 -6.65 -18.38 34.01
C ASP A 127 -6.38 -18.00 32.54
N LEU A 128 -5.51 -18.71 31.83
CA LEU A 128 -5.26 -18.50 30.42
C LEU A 128 -6.48 -18.84 29.57
N GLU A 129 -7.21 -19.91 29.90
CA GLU A 129 -8.46 -20.30 29.25
C GLU A 129 -9.56 -19.26 29.51
N ARG A 130 -9.59 -18.67 30.70
CA ARG A 130 -10.51 -17.57 31.04
C ARG A 130 -10.15 -16.28 30.30
N ILE A 131 -8.88 -15.89 30.29
CA ILE A 131 -8.37 -14.71 29.58
C ILE A 131 -8.57 -14.88 28.08
N SER A 132 -8.26 -16.04 27.52
CA SER A 132 -8.46 -16.32 26.09
C SER A 132 -9.94 -16.30 25.70
N ASN A 133 -10.85 -16.79 26.53
CA ASN A 133 -12.29 -16.66 26.29
C ASN A 133 -12.78 -15.20 26.37
N VAL A 134 -12.27 -14.41 27.31
CA VAL A 134 -12.54 -12.96 27.38
C VAL A 134 -11.96 -12.22 26.18
N LEU A 135 -10.74 -12.55 25.77
CA LEU A 135 -10.06 -11.93 24.63
C LEU A 135 -10.70 -12.34 23.30
N ALA A 136 -11.12 -13.60 23.16
CA ALA A 136 -11.80 -14.13 21.99
C ALA A 136 -13.21 -13.53 21.85
N SER A 137 -13.93 -13.34 22.96
CA SER A 137 -15.23 -12.66 22.95
C SER A 137 -15.10 -11.17 22.62
N HIS A 138 -14.06 -10.49 23.14
CA HIS A 138 -13.77 -9.09 22.81
C HIS A 138 -13.33 -8.93 21.34
N ASN A 139 -12.46 -9.80 20.83
CA ASN A 139 -12.01 -9.76 19.44
C ASN A 139 -13.15 -10.12 18.46
N ARG A 140 -13.95 -11.16 18.73
CA ARG A 140 -15.12 -11.48 17.88
C ARG A 140 -16.10 -10.32 17.79
N GLN A 141 -16.35 -9.59 18.88
CA GLN A 141 -17.27 -8.44 18.87
C GLN A 141 -16.70 -7.23 18.12
N ALA A 142 -15.39 -6.98 18.17
CA ALA A 142 -14.77 -5.85 17.48
C ALA A 142 -14.77 -6.02 15.95
N PHE A 143 -14.50 -7.24 15.45
CA PHE A 143 -14.49 -7.49 14.01
C PHE A 143 -15.89 -7.52 13.39
N HIS A 144 -16.89 -8.05 14.09
CA HIS A 144 -18.25 -8.13 13.52
C HIS A 144 -18.92 -6.77 13.32
N ARG A 145 -18.73 -5.81 14.25
CA ARG A 145 -19.29 -4.45 14.07
C ARG A 145 -18.59 -3.70 12.94
N LYS A 146 -17.26 -3.75 12.89
CA LYS A 146 -16.48 -3.01 11.89
C LYS A 146 -16.67 -3.57 10.48
N ASP A 147 -16.79 -4.89 10.33
CA ASP A 147 -17.03 -5.51 9.02
C ASP A 147 -18.47 -5.28 8.53
N GLN A 148 -19.46 -5.26 9.42
CA GLN A 148 -20.85 -5.00 9.05
C GLN A 148 -21.08 -3.53 8.65
N ASP A 149 -20.53 -2.59 9.42
CA ASP A 149 -20.57 -1.16 9.10
C ASP A 149 -19.80 -0.85 7.81
N PHE A 150 -18.64 -1.48 7.62
CA PHE A 150 -17.86 -1.31 6.40
C PHE A 150 -18.62 -1.82 5.17
N ARG A 151 -19.26 -3.00 5.25
CA ARG A 151 -20.07 -3.52 4.15
C ARG A 151 -21.29 -2.65 3.84
N MET A 152 -21.99 -2.16 4.86
CA MET A 152 -23.13 -1.25 4.65
C MET A 152 -22.67 0.07 4.02
N TRP A 153 -21.59 0.66 4.51
CA TRP A 153 -21.07 1.92 3.98
C TRP A 153 -20.50 1.76 2.57
N MET A 154 -19.80 0.66 2.29
CA MET A 154 -19.31 0.34 0.94
C MET A 154 -20.46 0.08 -0.04
N ALA A 155 -21.51 -0.65 0.37
CA ALA A 155 -22.70 -0.82 -0.47
C ALA A 155 -23.39 0.52 -0.76
N GLY A 156 -23.47 1.40 0.23
CA GLY A 156 -24.00 2.76 0.07
C GLY A 156 -23.17 3.59 -0.92
N LEU A 157 -21.83 3.59 -0.77
CA LEU A 157 -20.93 4.31 -1.68
C LEU A 157 -20.98 3.78 -3.12
N VAL A 158 -20.94 2.46 -3.27
CA VAL A 158 -21.04 1.84 -4.60
C VAL A 158 -22.38 2.16 -5.24
N GLY A 159 -23.48 2.07 -4.47
CA GLY A 159 -24.81 2.47 -4.93
C GLY A 159 -24.88 3.93 -5.38
N LEU A 160 -24.25 4.85 -4.63
CA LEU A 160 -24.15 6.26 -5.00
C LEU A 160 -23.42 6.44 -6.33
N PHE A 161 -22.23 5.85 -6.49
CA PHE A 161 -21.44 5.98 -7.71
C PHE A 161 -22.15 5.38 -8.92
N VAL A 162 -22.74 4.19 -8.77
CA VAL A 162 -23.53 3.56 -9.83
C VAL A 162 -24.76 4.42 -10.18
N GLY A 163 -25.44 4.99 -9.19
CA GLY A 163 -26.58 5.88 -9.39
C GLY A 163 -26.20 7.16 -10.17
N ILE A 164 -25.13 7.83 -9.76
CA ILE A 164 -24.61 9.02 -10.47
C ILE A 164 -24.21 8.66 -11.90
N PHE A 165 -23.49 7.55 -12.07
CA PHE A 165 -23.06 7.09 -13.38
C PHE A 165 -24.26 6.78 -14.29
N MET A 166 -25.29 6.12 -13.75
CA MET A 166 -26.53 5.86 -14.47
C MET A 166 -27.23 7.17 -14.89
N ILE A 167 -27.35 8.15 -13.99
CA ILE A 167 -28.02 9.43 -14.32
C ILE A 167 -27.27 10.21 -15.41
N LEU A 168 -25.94 10.20 -15.38
CA LEU A 168 -25.13 10.95 -16.35
C LEU A 168 -24.98 10.25 -17.69
N LEU A 169 -24.88 8.91 -17.69
CA LEU A 169 -24.55 8.14 -18.88
C LEU A 169 -25.79 7.61 -19.60
N LEU A 170 -26.87 7.26 -18.87
CA LEU A 170 -28.07 6.65 -19.45
C LEU A 170 -28.78 7.55 -20.47
N PRO A 171 -28.92 8.88 -20.28
CA PRO A 171 -29.52 9.75 -21.28
C PRO A 171 -28.79 9.68 -22.63
N ARG A 172 -27.46 9.52 -22.62
CA ARG A 172 -26.67 9.49 -23.86
C ARG A 172 -26.93 8.27 -24.76
N PHE A 173 -27.49 7.21 -24.21
CA PHE A 173 -27.84 5.98 -24.94
C PHE A 173 -29.34 5.84 -25.20
N LEU A 174 -30.16 6.77 -24.71
CA LEU A 174 -31.59 6.74 -24.93
C LEU A 174 -31.94 7.42 -26.27
N PRO A 175 -32.97 6.94 -26.97
CA PRO A 175 -33.47 7.61 -28.16
C PRO A 175 -33.97 9.01 -27.78
N PHE A 176 -33.75 9.99 -28.67
CA PHE A 176 -34.04 11.44 -28.50
C PHE A 176 -35.43 11.77 -27.89
N SER A 177 -36.40 10.87 -28.00
CA SER A 177 -37.76 11.00 -27.46
C SER A 177 -37.88 10.79 -25.93
N VAL A 178 -36.87 10.20 -25.29
CA VAL A 178 -36.80 10.00 -23.83
C VAL A 178 -35.94 11.09 -23.19
N ASP A 179 -34.86 11.52 -23.83
CA ASP A 179 -34.03 12.64 -23.35
C ASP A 179 -34.79 13.94 -23.23
N SER A 180 -35.64 14.26 -24.22
CA SER A 180 -36.51 15.43 -24.18
C SER A 180 -37.54 15.38 -23.05
N ARG A 181 -37.94 14.19 -22.58
CA ARG A 181 -38.81 14.03 -21.39
C ARG A 181 -38.04 14.29 -20.11
N VAL A 182 -36.85 13.70 -19.98
CA VAL A 182 -35.98 13.88 -18.82
C VAL A 182 -35.60 15.35 -18.68
N ALA A 183 -35.23 16.02 -19.77
CA ALA A 183 -34.92 17.45 -19.75
C ALA A 183 -36.13 18.31 -19.34
N SER A 184 -37.33 18.03 -19.86
CA SER A 184 -38.56 18.73 -19.46
C SER A 184 -38.92 18.51 -17.97
N LEU A 185 -38.70 17.30 -17.46
CA LEU A 185 -38.94 16.96 -16.05
C LEU A 185 -37.95 17.68 -15.12
N VAL A 186 -36.65 17.67 -15.46
CA VAL A 186 -35.59 18.34 -14.70
C VAL A 186 -35.79 19.86 -14.69
N MET A 187 -36.24 20.43 -15.82
CA MET A 187 -36.50 21.87 -15.94
C MET A 187 -37.87 22.30 -15.39
N GLY A 188 -38.77 21.37 -15.06
CA GLY A 188 -40.11 21.69 -14.54
C GLY A 188 -41.07 22.34 -15.55
N ASN A 189 -40.73 22.32 -16.84
CA ASN A 189 -41.52 22.93 -17.92
C ASN A 189 -42.01 21.85 -18.90
N ASP A 190 -43.02 22.16 -19.73
CA ASP A 190 -43.31 21.30 -20.88
C ASP A 190 -42.14 21.29 -21.87
N ARG A 191 -42.14 20.31 -22.78
CA ARG A 191 -41.00 20.07 -23.69
C ARG A 191 -40.70 21.25 -24.60
N ILE A 192 -41.71 22.02 -25.02
CA ILE A 192 -41.54 23.15 -25.92
C ILE A 192 -41.01 24.36 -25.16
N ASN A 193 -41.56 24.65 -23.98
CA ASN A 193 -41.04 25.72 -23.14
C ASN A 193 -39.63 25.43 -22.61
N ALA A 194 -39.30 24.16 -22.32
CA ALA A 194 -37.94 23.74 -21.98
C ALA A 194 -36.98 23.97 -23.16
N ALA A 195 -37.40 23.67 -24.40
CA ALA A 195 -36.61 23.94 -25.60
C ALA A 195 -36.36 25.44 -25.80
N TYR A 196 -37.40 26.28 -25.66
CA TYR A 196 -37.20 27.74 -25.72
C TYR A 196 -36.30 28.25 -24.59
N ALA A 197 -36.41 27.72 -23.37
CA ALA A 197 -35.54 28.10 -22.26
C ALA A 197 -34.06 27.74 -22.53
N MET A 198 -33.80 26.57 -23.12
CA MET A 198 -32.44 26.16 -23.52
C MET A 198 -31.88 27.04 -24.66
N ILE A 199 -32.70 27.40 -25.65
CA ILE A 199 -32.25 28.29 -26.73
C ILE A 199 -32.02 29.70 -26.17
N ASN A 200 -32.91 30.19 -25.30
CA ASN A 200 -32.79 31.51 -24.69
C ASN A 200 -31.50 31.68 -23.86
N SER A 201 -30.96 30.61 -23.27
CA SER A 201 -29.73 30.68 -22.48
C SER A 201 -28.47 30.86 -23.33
N VAL A 202 -28.52 30.49 -24.62
CA VAL A 202 -27.38 30.59 -25.56
C VAL A 202 -27.60 31.69 -26.61
N ASP A 203 -28.84 31.89 -27.08
CA ASP A 203 -29.25 32.90 -28.04
C ASP A 203 -30.64 33.49 -27.70
N PRO A 204 -30.69 34.56 -26.88
CA PRO A 204 -31.94 35.20 -26.48
C PRO A 204 -32.61 35.98 -27.62
N VAL A 205 -31.90 36.28 -28.71
CA VAL A 205 -32.48 36.95 -29.89
C VAL A 205 -33.09 35.91 -30.82
N GLY A 206 -32.41 34.79 -31.03
CA GLY A 206 -32.89 33.65 -31.81
C GLY A 206 -34.18 33.06 -31.24
N VAL A 207 -34.27 32.89 -29.92
CA VAL A 207 -35.51 32.37 -29.30
C VAL A 207 -36.71 33.27 -29.55
N LYS A 208 -36.54 34.60 -29.49
CA LYS A 208 -37.61 35.58 -29.76
C LYS A 208 -38.07 35.52 -31.21
N LYS A 209 -37.14 35.35 -32.15
CA LYS A 209 -37.46 35.16 -33.58
C LYS A 209 -38.25 33.87 -33.81
N LEU A 210 -37.90 32.79 -33.11
CA LEU A 210 -38.63 31.51 -33.20
C LEU A 210 -40.04 31.63 -32.61
N GLN A 211 -40.18 32.25 -31.43
CA GLN A 211 -41.49 32.49 -30.81
C GLN A 211 -42.38 33.37 -31.69
N TRP A 212 -41.84 34.46 -32.23
CA TRP A 212 -42.55 35.32 -33.16
C TRP A 212 -42.93 34.59 -34.45
N GLY A 213 -42.02 33.79 -35.02
CA GLY A 213 -42.30 32.96 -36.19
C GLY A 213 -43.43 31.97 -35.95
N GLY A 214 -43.46 31.33 -34.77
CA GLY A 214 -44.56 30.46 -34.36
C GLY A 214 -45.90 31.21 -34.29
N GLN A 215 -45.94 32.34 -33.58
CA GLN A 215 -47.14 33.20 -33.50
C GLN A 215 -47.59 33.69 -34.89
N PHE A 216 -46.65 34.05 -35.76
CA PHE A 216 -46.93 34.44 -37.14
C PHE A 216 -47.61 33.32 -37.94
N TYR A 217 -47.10 32.09 -37.84
CA TYR A 217 -47.71 30.92 -38.49
C TYR A 217 -49.04 30.50 -37.84
N GLU A 218 -49.23 30.67 -36.53
CA GLU A 218 -50.52 30.38 -35.90
C GLU A 218 -51.59 31.41 -36.29
N ALA A 219 -51.23 32.69 -36.37
CA ALA A 219 -52.17 33.77 -36.72
C ALA A 219 -52.45 33.86 -38.23
N GLY A 220 -51.48 33.56 -39.09
CA GLY A 220 -51.55 33.75 -40.55
C GLY A 220 -51.27 32.49 -41.39
N GLY A 221 -51.13 31.32 -40.77
CA GLY A 221 -50.60 30.11 -41.41
C GLY A 221 -51.38 29.57 -42.59
N GLY A 222 -52.69 29.85 -42.68
CA GLY A 222 -53.51 29.47 -43.83
C GLY A 222 -53.05 30.14 -45.13
N GLU A 223 -52.75 31.44 -45.09
CA GLU A 223 -52.30 32.21 -46.26
C GLU A 223 -50.87 31.81 -46.67
N VAL A 224 -50.00 31.62 -45.68
CA VAL A 224 -48.61 31.22 -45.89
C VAL A 224 -48.52 29.80 -46.43
N SER A 225 -49.30 28.85 -45.89
CA SER A 225 -49.33 27.47 -46.38
C SER A 225 -49.90 27.37 -47.80
N ALA A 226 -50.97 28.09 -48.11
CA ALA A 226 -51.51 28.15 -49.48
C ALA A 226 -50.49 28.74 -50.48
N CYS A 227 -49.71 29.72 -50.05
CA CYS A 227 -48.61 30.28 -50.85
C CYS A 227 -47.49 29.27 -51.11
N LEU A 228 -47.04 28.58 -50.05
CA LEU A 228 -46.02 27.52 -50.13
C LEU A 228 -46.47 26.38 -51.06
N GLU A 229 -47.74 26.01 -50.98
CA GLU A 229 -48.30 24.95 -51.81
C GLU A 229 -48.34 25.35 -53.29
N LYS A 230 -48.71 26.61 -53.61
CA LYS A 230 -48.61 27.15 -54.97
C LYS A 230 -47.18 27.19 -55.48
N ALA A 231 -46.21 27.55 -54.63
CA ALA A 231 -44.80 27.55 -54.99
C ALA A 231 -44.31 26.12 -55.31
N ARG A 232 -44.72 25.12 -54.50
CA ARG A 232 -44.43 23.70 -54.79
C ARG A 232 -45.04 23.23 -56.12
N GLN A 233 -46.30 23.56 -56.38
CA GLN A 233 -47.00 23.12 -57.59
C GLN A 233 -46.43 23.76 -58.87
N THR A 234 -45.99 25.00 -58.78
CA THR A 234 -45.48 25.76 -59.94
C THR A 234 -43.97 25.62 -60.13
N GLY A 235 -43.24 25.15 -59.11
CA GLY A 235 -41.78 25.08 -59.10
C GLY A 235 -41.10 26.45 -59.22
N LYS A 236 -41.82 27.54 -58.92
CA LYS A 236 -41.36 28.92 -59.09
C LYS A 236 -41.66 29.74 -57.85
N ASP A 237 -40.79 30.70 -57.56
CA ASP A 237 -40.96 31.64 -56.47
C ASP A 237 -42.30 32.38 -56.57
N GLN A 238 -43.08 32.37 -55.48
CA GLN A 238 -44.38 33.03 -55.41
C GLN A 238 -44.29 34.27 -54.54
N LYS A 239 -44.83 35.39 -55.04
CA LYS A 239 -45.07 36.59 -54.24
C LYS A 239 -46.46 36.50 -53.64
N CYS A 240 -46.55 36.49 -52.31
CA CYS A 240 -47.81 36.43 -51.60
C CYS A 240 -47.89 37.60 -50.62
N THR A 241 -49.06 38.23 -50.57
CA THR A 241 -49.37 39.23 -49.55
C THR A 241 -49.74 38.49 -48.28
N ILE A 242 -48.98 38.72 -47.22
CA ILE A 242 -49.22 38.15 -45.90
C ILE A 242 -49.58 39.26 -44.93
N THR A 243 -50.53 38.99 -44.04
CA THR A 243 -50.81 39.88 -42.92
C THR A 243 -49.85 39.57 -41.79
N VAL A 244 -48.99 40.52 -41.45
CA VAL A 244 -48.05 40.38 -40.32
C VAL A 244 -48.78 40.81 -39.03
N PRO A 245 -48.96 39.91 -38.06
CA PRO A 245 -49.58 40.26 -36.79
C PRO A 245 -48.64 41.15 -35.98
N VAL A 246 -49.21 42.08 -35.22
CA VAL A 246 -48.47 42.93 -34.29
C VAL A 246 -47.87 42.02 -33.21
N PRO A 247 -46.55 42.13 -32.90
CA PRO A 247 -45.96 41.33 -31.83
C PRO A 247 -46.66 41.63 -30.50
N ALA A 248 -47.06 40.58 -29.78
CA ALA A 248 -47.56 40.72 -28.41
C ALA A 248 -46.43 41.30 -27.54
N GLN A 249 -46.75 42.33 -26.75
CA GLN A 249 -45.80 43.03 -25.86
C GLN A 249 -45.39 42.15 -24.67
#